data_AF-A0A259LPG9-F1
#
_entry.id   AF-A0A259LPG9-F1
#
_cell.length_a   1.000
_cell.length_b   1.000
_cell.length_c   1.000
_cell.angle_alpha   90.00
_cell.angle_beta   90.00
_cell.angle_gamma   90.00
#
_symmetry.space_group_name_H-M   'P 1'
#
loop_
_entity.id
_entity.type
_entity.pdbx_description
1 polymer ?
#
loop_
_entity_poly.entity_id
_entity_poly.type
_entity_poly.pdbx_seq_one_letter_code
_entity_poly.pdbx_strand_id
1 'polypeptide(L)'
;MKKRSDRRKAIPGDVSDMRATLYREKPGKGLWDLKTAEGGLIDIEFMAQKEMLLRARPDLIRPATALALSGLAEADENENPGDAEDWYFLRAALHLLSSLQQIQRLALGDAEAEDAAIPEGLKNRFCRAAAEEDGFEALEERLREVKKRVHSMAREKLQLKTTES
;
A
#
# COMPACT_ATOMS: atom_id res chain seq x y z
N MET A 1 24.99 -20.52 -12.12
CA MET A 1 24.88 -19.06 -11.91
C MET A 1 23.96 -18.35 -12.92
N LYS A 2 24.02 -18.67 -14.24
CA LYS A 2 23.19 -18.05 -15.31
C LYS A 2 21.66 -18.02 -15.01
N LYS A 3 21.06 -19.16 -14.66
CA LYS A 3 19.63 -19.28 -14.29
C LYS A 3 19.15 -18.37 -13.14
N ARG A 4 20.01 -18.02 -12.17
CA ARG A 4 19.64 -17.12 -11.05
C ARG A 4 19.63 -15.65 -11.49
N SER A 5 20.56 -15.27 -12.37
CA SER A 5 20.62 -13.92 -12.95
C SER A 5 19.42 -13.65 -13.87
N ASP A 6 19.03 -14.64 -14.69
CA ASP A 6 17.89 -14.50 -15.60
C ASP A 6 16.56 -14.35 -14.84
N ARG A 7 16.37 -15.09 -13.74
CA ARG A 7 15.19 -14.90 -12.86
C ARG A 7 15.15 -13.53 -12.21
N ARG A 8 16.29 -13.02 -11.71
CA ARG A 8 16.32 -11.70 -11.06
C ARG A 8 15.93 -10.58 -12.02
N LYS A 9 16.29 -10.71 -13.30
CA LYS A 9 15.90 -9.77 -14.37
C LYS A 9 14.41 -9.82 -14.72
N ALA A 10 13.74 -10.96 -14.50
CA ALA A 10 12.31 -11.11 -14.78
C ALA A 10 11.42 -10.52 -13.67
N ILE A 11 11.90 -10.45 -12.42
CA ILE A 11 11.11 -10.01 -11.26
C ILE A 11 10.32 -8.71 -11.50
N PRO A 12 10.91 -7.59 -12.00
CA PRO A 12 10.15 -6.36 -12.20
C PRO A 12 8.98 -6.53 -13.18
N GLY A 13 9.20 -7.28 -14.27
CA GLY A 13 8.15 -7.57 -15.26
C GLY A 13 7.05 -8.43 -14.67
N ASP A 14 7.40 -9.53 -14.00
CA ASP A 14 6.44 -10.45 -13.38
C ASP A 14 5.57 -9.74 -12.32
N VAL A 15 6.18 -8.89 -11.48
CA VAL A 15 5.45 -8.12 -10.47
C VAL A 15 4.52 -7.08 -11.11
N SER A 16 4.98 -6.37 -12.15
CA SER A 16 4.18 -5.39 -12.88
C SER A 16 2.96 -6.06 -13.55
N ASP A 17 3.18 -7.16 -14.26
CA ASP A 17 2.13 -7.93 -14.94
C ASP A 17 1.12 -8.52 -13.95
N MET A 18 1.61 -9.01 -12.80
CA MET A 18 0.75 -9.51 -11.72
C MET A 18 -0.12 -8.37 -11.14
N ARG A 19 0.44 -7.19 -10.89
CA ARG A 19 -0.34 -6.08 -10.32
C ARG A 19 -1.35 -5.54 -11.33
N ALA A 20 -0.95 -5.38 -12.59
CA ALA A 20 -1.83 -4.98 -13.69
C ALA A 20 -3.01 -5.95 -13.86
N THR A 21 -2.75 -7.25 -13.72
CA THR A 21 -3.81 -8.26 -13.72
C THR A 21 -4.78 -8.06 -12.56
N LEU A 22 -4.29 -7.82 -11.33
CA LEU A 22 -5.17 -7.57 -10.19
C LEU A 22 -6.03 -6.31 -10.37
N TYR A 23 -5.49 -5.24 -10.95
CA TYR A 23 -6.30 -4.04 -11.27
C TYR A 23 -7.45 -4.34 -12.23
N ARG A 24 -7.22 -5.18 -13.24
CA ARG A 24 -8.24 -5.55 -14.23
C ARG A 24 -9.27 -6.53 -13.68
N GLU A 25 -8.83 -7.58 -12.99
CA GLU A 25 -9.70 -8.68 -12.56
C GLU A 25 -10.41 -8.39 -11.23
N LYS A 26 -9.83 -7.53 -10.38
CA LYS A 26 -10.37 -7.14 -9.07
C LYS A 26 -10.24 -5.63 -8.90
N PRO A 27 -10.90 -4.83 -9.75
CA PRO A 27 -10.85 -3.38 -9.66
C PRO A 27 -11.40 -2.95 -8.29
N GLY A 28 -10.65 -2.10 -7.61
CA GLY A 28 -11.11 -1.57 -6.34
C GLY A 28 -12.22 -0.54 -6.49
N LYS A 29 -12.95 -0.30 -5.41
CA LYS A 29 -14.18 0.50 -5.43
C LYS A 29 -14.10 1.68 -4.47
N GLY A 30 -14.03 2.88 -5.05
CA GLY A 30 -14.12 4.13 -4.28
C GLY A 30 -12.96 4.35 -3.30
N LEU A 31 -13.16 5.32 -2.41
CA LEU A 31 -12.14 5.77 -1.46
C LEU A 31 -11.89 4.74 -0.35
N TRP A 32 -12.94 4.10 0.16
CA TRP A 32 -12.90 3.18 1.30
C TRP A 32 -12.67 1.72 0.96
N ASP A 33 -12.46 1.38 -0.31
CA ASP A 33 -11.69 0.19 -0.60
C ASP A 33 -10.21 0.45 -0.27
N LEU A 34 -9.85 0.09 0.95
CA LEU A 34 -8.52 0.29 1.51
C LEU A 34 -7.51 -0.77 1.02
N LYS A 35 -7.96 -1.83 0.33
CA LYS A 35 -7.12 -2.99 -0.01
C LYS A 35 -6.80 -3.09 -1.49
N THR A 36 -7.84 -3.16 -2.31
CA THR A 36 -7.72 -3.54 -3.73
C THR A 36 -7.60 -2.33 -4.65
N ALA A 37 -8.19 -1.19 -4.27
CA ALA A 37 -8.10 0.05 -5.01
C ALA A 37 -6.66 0.56 -5.15
N GLU A 38 -6.48 1.45 -6.13
CA GLU A 38 -5.24 2.20 -6.34
C GLU A 38 -4.82 2.92 -5.04
N GLY A 39 -3.54 2.78 -4.69
CA GLY A 39 -3.01 3.31 -3.45
C GLY A 39 -3.39 2.52 -2.19
N GLY A 40 -4.06 1.38 -2.34
CA GLY A 40 -4.47 0.51 -1.25
C GLY A 40 -3.34 -0.37 -0.71
N LEU A 41 -3.67 -1.21 0.28
CA LEU A 41 -2.73 -2.10 0.95
C LEU A 41 -1.94 -3.00 -0.01
N ILE A 42 -2.58 -3.48 -1.09
CA ILE A 42 -1.92 -4.35 -2.07
C ILE A 42 -0.76 -3.63 -2.79
N ASP A 43 -0.88 -2.33 -3.10
CA ASP A 43 0.20 -1.59 -3.74
C ASP A 43 1.44 -1.51 -2.83
N ILE A 44 1.21 -1.26 -1.54
CA ILE A 44 2.27 -1.21 -0.52
C ILE A 44 2.96 -2.57 -0.40
N GLU A 45 2.19 -3.65 -0.33
CA GLU A 45 2.71 -5.02 -0.25
C GLU A 45 3.55 -5.37 -1.48
N PHE A 46 3.09 -5.03 -2.68
CA PHE A 46 3.81 -5.31 -3.92
C PHE A 46 5.15 -4.57 -3.99
N MET A 47 5.19 -3.29 -3.57
CA MET A 47 6.44 -2.53 -3.55
C MET A 47 7.46 -3.15 -2.59
N ALA A 48 7.04 -3.48 -1.35
CA ALA A 48 7.92 -4.11 -0.38
C ALA A 48 8.40 -5.51 -0.84
N GLN A 49 7.49 -6.33 -1.38
CA GLN A 49 7.82 -7.68 -1.85
C GLN A 49 8.75 -7.66 -3.06
N LYS A 50 8.54 -6.73 -4.01
CA LYS A 50 9.46 -6.55 -5.14
C LYS A 50 10.87 -6.26 -4.65
N GLU A 51 11.03 -5.32 -3.72
CA GLU A 51 12.35 -4.96 -3.19
C GLU A 51 13.01 -6.10 -2.41
N MET A 52 12.26 -6.81 -1.58
CA MET A 52 12.75 -8.02 -0.90
C MET A 52 13.26 -9.06 -1.91
N LEU A 53 12.51 -9.31 -2.98
CA LEU A 53 12.89 -10.25 -4.04
C LEU A 53 14.11 -9.78 -4.84
N LEU A 54 14.20 -8.49 -5.15
CA LEU A 54 15.32 -7.90 -5.87
C LEU A 54 16.59 -7.91 -5.05
N ARG A 55 16.54 -7.54 -3.77
CA ARG A 55 17.72 -7.50 -2.90
C ARG A 55 18.16 -8.90 -2.47
N ALA A 56 17.21 -9.82 -2.27
CA ALA A 56 17.45 -11.22 -1.90
C ALA A 56 18.41 -11.37 -0.70
N ARG A 57 18.37 -10.40 0.22
CA ARG A 57 19.18 -10.32 1.45
C ARG A 57 18.41 -10.95 2.60
N PRO A 58 18.93 -11.99 3.28
CA PRO A 58 18.19 -12.70 4.33
C PRO A 58 17.65 -11.81 5.46
N ASP A 59 18.38 -10.76 5.84
CA ASP A 59 18.01 -9.78 6.86
C ASP A 59 16.83 -8.86 6.45
N LEU A 60 16.58 -8.74 5.14
CA LEU A 60 15.47 -7.95 4.58
C LEU A 60 14.23 -8.80 4.29
N ILE A 61 14.32 -10.13 4.26
CA ILE A 61 13.17 -11.00 4.03
C ILE A 61 12.37 -11.12 5.32
N ARG A 62 11.33 -10.29 5.47
CA ARG A 62 10.49 -10.22 6.67
C ARG A 62 9.03 -10.54 6.29
N PRO A 63 8.33 -11.41 7.03
CA PRO A 63 6.99 -11.88 6.64
C PRO A 63 5.90 -10.81 6.83
N ALA A 64 6.04 -9.93 7.82
CA ALA A 64 5.09 -8.84 8.04
C ALA A 64 5.51 -7.61 7.22
N THR A 65 4.59 -7.05 6.44
CA THR A 65 4.85 -5.89 5.57
C THR A 65 5.40 -4.69 6.34
N ALA A 66 4.89 -4.42 7.55
CA ALA A 66 5.41 -3.34 8.40
C ALA A 66 6.89 -3.55 8.78
N LEU A 67 7.28 -4.79 9.07
CA LEU A 67 8.67 -5.13 9.39
C LEU A 67 9.54 -5.05 8.14
N ALA A 68 9.05 -5.51 6.99
CA ALA A 68 9.75 -5.40 5.70
C ALA A 68 10.03 -3.93 5.34
N LEU A 69 9.02 -3.06 5.42
CA LEU A 69 9.19 -1.62 5.16
C LEU A 69 10.20 -0.99 6.11
N SER A 70 10.20 -1.35 7.39
CA SER A 70 11.19 -0.86 8.36
C SER A 70 12.60 -1.30 7.99
N GLY A 71 12.78 -2.57 7.60
CA GLY A 71 14.09 -3.09 7.21
C GLY A 71 14.61 -2.49 5.91
N LEU A 72 13.71 -2.21 4.95
CA LEU A 72 14.05 -1.51 3.72
C LEU A 72 14.45 -0.06 4.01
N ALA A 73 13.73 0.64 4.88
CA ALA A 73 14.10 1.99 5.32
C ALA A 73 15.49 2.01 5.97
N GLU A 74 15.72 1.14 6.97
CA GLU A 74 17.02 0.99 7.66
C GLU A 74 18.17 0.70 6.70
N ALA A 75 17.95 -0.14 5.67
CA ALA A 75 18.97 -0.44 4.68
C ALA A 75 19.26 0.78 3.78
N ASP A 76 18.23 1.53 3.40
CA ASP A 76 18.35 2.66 2.49
C ASP A 76 18.82 3.95 3.15
N GLU A 77 18.79 4.07 4.47
CA GLU A 77 19.35 5.24 5.18
C GLU A 77 20.79 5.56 4.77
N ASN A 78 21.58 4.52 4.46
CA ASN A 78 22.97 4.67 4.01
C ASN A 78 23.13 4.41 2.51
N GLU A 79 22.34 3.50 1.93
CA GLU A 79 22.49 3.10 0.52
C GLU A 79 21.80 4.07 -0.44
N ASN A 80 20.60 4.56 -0.09
CA ASN A 80 19.82 5.50 -0.89
C ASN A 80 18.82 6.31 -0.02
N PRO A 81 19.26 7.41 0.61
CA PRO A 81 18.45 8.13 1.58
C PRO A 81 17.07 8.60 1.07
N GLY A 82 16.95 8.89 -0.24
CA GLY A 82 15.66 9.25 -0.84
C GLY A 82 14.65 8.09 -0.83
N ASP A 83 15.10 6.86 -1.03
CA ASP A 83 14.24 5.68 -0.92
C ASP A 83 13.87 5.38 0.54
N ALA A 84 14.72 5.73 1.52
CA ALA A 84 14.40 5.54 2.93
C ALA A 84 13.15 6.32 3.35
N GLU A 85 13.02 7.58 2.92
CA GLU A 85 11.84 8.42 3.16
C GLU A 85 10.56 7.81 2.56
N ASP A 86 10.67 7.22 1.37
CA ASP A 86 9.58 6.50 0.73
C ASP A 86 9.10 5.30 1.57
N TRP A 87 10.02 4.50 2.13
CA TRP A 87 9.67 3.38 2.99
C TRP A 87 9.03 3.81 4.31
N TYR A 88 9.51 4.91 4.90
CA TYR A 88 8.90 5.51 6.09
C TYR A 88 7.47 5.98 5.81
N PHE A 89 7.27 6.67 4.68
CA PHE A 89 5.93 7.08 4.25
C PHE A 89 5.02 5.86 4.04
N LEU A 90 5.47 4.84 3.32
CA LEU A 90 4.69 3.62 3.06
C LEU A 90 4.33 2.87 4.34
N ARG A 91 5.21 2.89 5.35
CA ARG A 91 4.92 2.30 6.66
C ARG A 91 3.82 3.08 7.38
N ALA A 92 3.87 4.41 7.37
CA ALA A 92 2.81 5.25 7.94
C ALA A 92 1.47 5.05 7.21
N ALA A 93 1.49 4.99 5.88
CA ALA A 93 0.32 4.69 5.05
C ALA A 93 -0.27 3.30 5.37
N LEU A 94 0.58 2.27 5.48
CA LEU A 94 0.16 0.92 5.89
C LEU A 94 -0.55 0.95 7.25
N HIS A 95 0.00 1.67 8.23
CA HIS A 95 -0.62 1.81 9.55
C HIS A 95 -2.00 2.47 9.47
N LEU A 96 -2.16 3.56 8.71
CA LEU A 96 -3.45 4.22 8.52
C LEU A 96 -4.47 3.28 7.87
N LEU A 97 -4.14 2.75 6.69
CA LEU A 97 -5.05 1.91 5.90
C LEU A 97 -5.44 0.62 6.65
N SER A 98 -4.50 -0.01 7.35
CA SER A 98 -4.78 -1.22 8.11
C SER A 98 -5.62 -0.95 9.36
N SER A 99 -5.43 0.18 10.03
CA SER A 99 -6.25 0.59 11.19
C SER A 99 -7.70 0.82 10.78
N LEU A 100 -7.92 1.55 9.69
CA LEU A 100 -9.25 1.80 9.14
C LEU A 100 -9.90 0.50 8.66
N GLN A 101 -9.17 -0.38 7.96
CA GLN A 101 -9.70 -1.65 7.48
C GLN A 101 -10.13 -2.57 8.64
N GLN A 102 -9.37 -2.62 9.73
CA GLN A 102 -9.73 -3.45 10.89
C GLN A 102 -11.06 -3.01 11.49
N ILE A 103 -11.27 -1.69 11.61
CA ILE A 103 -12.53 -1.14 12.12
C ILE A 103 -13.68 -1.44 11.16
N GLN A 104 -13.47 -1.29 9.85
CA GLN A 104 -14.46 -1.61 8.84
C GLN A 104 -14.89 -3.08 8.93
N ARG A 105 -13.94 -4.02 9.05
CA ARG A 105 -14.24 -5.45 9.20
C ARG A 105 -15.00 -5.77 10.48
N LEU A 106 -14.67 -5.10 11.59
CA LEU A 106 -15.36 -5.30 12.87
C LEU A 106 -16.79 -4.74 12.85
N ALA A 107 -17.03 -3.64 12.13
CA ALA A 107 -18.32 -2.96 12.12
C ALA A 107 -19.28 -3.45 11.03
N LEU A 108 -18.75 -3.79 9.85
CA LEU A 108 -19.53 -4.08 8.64
C LEU A 108 -19.34 -5.52 8.12
N GLY A 109 -18.44 -6.30 8.71
CA GLY A 109 -18.07 -7.63 8.21
C GLY A 109 -17.37 -7.53 6.86
N ASP A 110 -17.87 -8.27 5.87
CA ASP A 110 -17.34 -8.27 4.49
C ASP A 110 -17.96 -7.16 3.61
N ALA A 111 -18.92 -6.39 4.13
CA ALA A 111 -19.48 -5.26 3.40
C ALA A 111 -18.50 -4.08 3.36
N GLU A 112 -18.32 -3.50 2.17
CA GLU A 112 -17.53 -2.28 2.02
C GLU A 112 -18.30 -1.06 2.49
N ALA A 113 -17.59 -0.11 3.10
CA ALA A 113 -18.15 1.17 3.49
C ALA A 113 -18.34 2.04 2.24
N GLU A 114 -19.58 2.34 1.87
CA GLU A 114 -19.89 3.38 0.88
C GLU A 114 -20.09 4.72 1.60
N ASP A 115 -19.44 5.81 1.14
CA ASP A 115 -19.41 7.14 1.80
C ASP A 115 -20.76 7.59 2.39
N ALA A 116 -21.83 7.45 1.60
CA ALA A 116 -23.18 7.86 1.97
C ALA A 116 -23.88 6.95 3.01
N ALA A 117 -23.36 5.72 3.21
CA ALA A 117 -23.94 4.70 4.08
C ALA A 117 -23.19 4.51 5.41
N ILE A 118 -22.04 5.16 5.62
CA ILE A 118 -21.24 5.00 6.84
C ILE A 118 -21.98 5.65 8.03
N PRO A 119 -22.38 4.87 9.07
CA PRO A 119 -23.06 5.43 10.23
C PRO A 119 -22.17 6.41 10.99
N GLU A 120 -22.76 7.44 11.60
CA GLU A 120 -22.04 8.49 12.33
C GLU A 120 -21.13 7.93 13.45
N GLY A 121 -21.60 6.90 14.16
CA GLY A 121 -20.78 6.22 15.17
C GLY A 121 -19.52 5.57 14.59
N LEU A 122 -19.60 5.06 13.36
CA LEU A 122 -18.47 4.46 12.66
C LEU A 122 -17.50 5.52 12.14
N LYS A 123 -18.02 6.65 11.62
CA LYS A 123 -17.19 7.83 11.25
C LYS A 123 -16.33 8.30 12.43
N ASN A 124 -16.93 8.46 13.60
CA ASN A 124 -16.23 8.83 14.83
C ASN A 124 -15.15 7.81 15.24
N ARG A 125 -15.39 6.51 15.02
CA ARG A 125 -14.38 5.46 15.28
C ARG A 125 -13.21 5.57 14.30
N PHE A 126 -13.47 5.86 13.03
CA PHE A 126 -12.42 6.06 12.03
C PHE A 126 -11.54 7.26 12.36
N CYS A 127 -12.12 8.42 12.67
CA CYS A 127 -11.36 9.62 13.06
C CYS A 127 -10.43 9.32 14.25
N ARG A 128 -10.97 8.70 15.30
CA ARG A 128 -10.17 8.31 16.49
C ARG A 128 -9.02 7.37 16.17
N ALA A 129 -9.22 6.40 15.27
CA ALA A 129 -8.18 5.44 14.91
C ALA A 129 -7.09 6.04 14.03
N ALA A 130 -7.45 7.05 13.24
CA ALA A 130 -6.53 7.82 12.42
C ALA A 130 -5.82 8.95 13.19
N ALA A 131 -6.20 9.17 14.47
CA ALA A 131 -5.85 10.35 15.26
C ALA A 131 -6.22 11.65 14.52
N GLU A 132 -7.37 11.65 13.85
CA GLU A 132 -7.92 12.81 13.15
C GLU A 132 -8.90 13.55 14.06
N GLU A 133 -8.62 14.82 14.32
CA GLU A 133 -9.38 15.67 15.24
C GLU A 133 -10.31 16.63 14.51
N ASP A 134 -10.03 16.92 13.23
CA ASP A 134 -10.79 17.87 12.40
C ASP A 134 -12.06 17.27 11.78
N GLY A 135 -12.36 16.01 12.12
CA GLY A 135 -13.59 15.31 11.74
C GLY A 135 -13.44 14.39 10.52
N PHE A 136 -14.59 13.88 10.04
CA PHE A 136 -14.61 12.83 9.03
C PHE A 136 -14.22 13.32 7.63
N GLU A 137 -14.61 14.54 7.26
CA GLU A 137 -14.24 15.15 5.97
C GLU A 137 -12.72 15.34 5.85
N ALA A 138 -12.06 15.79 6.93
CA ALA A 138 -10.60 15.90 6.99
C ALA A 138 -9.92 14.52 6.86
N LEU A 139 -10.49 13.47 7.47
CA LEU A 139 -10.01 12.11 7.31
C LEU A 139 -10.12 11.63 5.86
N GLU A 140 -11.22 11.93 5.17
CA GLU A 140 -11.41 11.58 3.77
C GLU A 140 -10.40 12.28 2.85
N GLU A 141 -10.14 13.57 3.10
CA GLU A 141 -9.11 14.33 2.39
C GLU A 141 -7.73 13.71 2.59
N ARG A 142 -7.33 13.48 3.85
CA ARG A 142 -6.05 12.81 4.18
C ARG A 142 -5.95 11.43 3.56
N LEU A 143 -7.01 10.63 3.58
CA LEU A 143 -7.04 9.30 2.96
C LEU A 143 -6.85 9.40 1.45
N ARG A 144 -7.50 10.36 0.79
CA ARG A 144 -7.36 10.62 -0.65
C ARG A 144 -5.92 11.01 -1.00
N GLU A 145 -5.29 11.88 -0.22
CA GLU A 145 -3.90 12.28 -0.42
C GLU A 145 -2.92 11.12 -0.24
N VAL A 146 -3.09 10.34 0.84
CA VAL A 146 -2.25 9.17 1.12
C VAL A 146 -2.37 8.15 -0.01
N LYS A 147 -3.59 7.76 -0.40
CA LYS A 147 -3.79 6.79 -1.49
C LYS A 147 -3.23 7.32 -2.81
N LYS A 148 -3.41 8.60 -3.14
CA LYS A 148 -2.84 9.22 -4.34
C LYS A 148 -1.31 9.12 -4.35
N ARG A 149 -0.65 9.43 -3.22
CA ARG A 149 0.82 9.32 -3.11
C ARG A 149 1.29 7.88 -3.20
N VAL A 150 0.65 6.94 -2.49
CA VAL A 150 0.97 5.50 -2.59
C VAL A 150 0.84 5.01 -4.02
N HIS A 151 -0.24 5.39 -4.72
CA HIS A 151 -0.44 4.98 -6.11
C HIS A 151 0.63 5.57 -7.05
N SER A 152 1.00 6.84 -6.86
CA SER A 152 2.10 7.45 -7.62
C SER A 152 3.40 6.68 -7.44
N MET A 153 3.74 6.33 -6.19
CA MET A 153 4.92 5.52 -5.87
C MET A 153 4.81 4.12 -6.46
N ALA A 154 3.63 3.50 -6.43
CA ALA A 154 3.40 2.18 -7.02
C ALA A 154 3.63 2.20 -8.54
N ARG A 155 3.18 3.24 -9.24
CA ARG A 155 3.42 3.39 -10.68
C ARG A 155 4.92 3.46 -11.00
N GLU A 156 5.67 4.23 -10.23
CA GLU A 156 7.11 4.36 -10.39
C GLU A 156 7.86 3.08 -9.98
N LYS A 157 7.73 2.67 -8.72
CA LYS A 157 8.47 1.55 -8.14
C LYS A 157 8.06 0.20 -8.72
N LEU A 158 6.84 0.02 -9.23
CA LEU A 158 6.42 -1.22 -9.91
C LEU A 158 6.48 -1.14 -11.43
N GLN A 159 6.81 0.02 -12.02
CA GLN A 159 6.83 0.22 -13.48
C GLN A 159 5.50 -0.18 -14.12
N LEU A 160 4.40 0.26 -13.52
CA LEU A 160 3.06 0.01 -14.05
C LEU A 160 2.90 0.83 -15.33
N LYS A 161 2.48 0.17 -16.41
CA LYS A 161 2.16 0.87 -17.66
C LYS A 161 1.02 1.84 -17.41
N THR A 162 1.11 3.04 -17.98
CA THR A 162 -0.02 3.97 -18.01
C THR A 162 -1.13 3.29 -18.79
N THR A 163 -2.19 2.87 -18.12
CA THR A 163 -3.40 2.43 -18.80
C THR A 163 -3.93 3.66 -19.53
N GLU A 164 -3.89 3.68 -20.86
CA GLU A 164 -4.63 4.65 -21.66
C GLU A 164 -6.10 4.50 -21.24
N SER A 165 -6.61 5.52 -20.55
CA SER A 165 -8.03 5.67 -20.22
C SER A 165 -8.67 6.60 -21.24
#